data_AF-A0A917NFE7-F1
#
_entry.id   AF-A0A917NFE7-F1
#
_cell.length_a   1.000
_cell.length_b   1.000
_cell.length_c   1.000
_cell.angle_alpha   90.00
_cell.angle_beta   90.00
_cell.angle_gamma   90.00
#
_symmetry.space_group_name_H-M   'P 1'
#
loop_
_entity.id
_entity.type
_entity.pdbx_description
1 polymer ?
#
loop_
_entity_poly.entity_id
_entity_poly.type
_entity_poly.pdbx_seq_one_letter_code
_entity_poly.pdbx_strand_id
1 'polypeptide(L)' 'MARRMLASAALATCLLSLGAPVAMAAGWRYVESGSLEVVQAECNAGKAWGAWNECDIRPRRDGGYDLFVR' A
#
# COMPACT_ATOMS: atom_id res chain seq x y z
N MET A 1 58.01 15.19 11.15
CA MET A 1 56.75 15.90 10.84
C MET A 1 55.88 14.98 10.00
N ALA A 2 54.89 14.31 10.60
CA ALA A 2 53.83 13.59 9.88
C ALA A 2 52.52 14.25 10.29
N ARG A 3 52.00 15.10 9.40
CA ARG A 3 50.84 15.94 9.64
C ARG A 3 49.78 15.54 8.61
N ARG A 4 48.52 15.50 9.07
CA ARG A 4 47.25 15.47 8.31
C ARG A 4 46.65 14.07 8.15
N MET A 5 45.68 13.72 8.99
CA MET A 5 44.23 14.05 8.92
C MET A 5 43.51 12.87 8.25
N LEU A 6 42.93 12.01 9.07
CA LEU A 6 41.49 11.96 9.37
C LEU A 6 40.69 11.28 8.26
N ALA A 7 40.37 10.03 8.55
CA ALA A 7 39.30 9.23 7.98
C ALA A 7 38.02 10.06 7.81
N SER A 8 37.54 10.17 6.59
CA SER A 8 36.22 10.73 6.27
C SER A 8 35.77 10.21 4.91
N ALA A 9 35.44 8.92 4.84
CA ALA A 9 34.88 8.29 3.63
C ALA A 9 33.62 7.45 3.96
N ALA A 10 32.79 7.91 4.91
CA ALA A 10 31.62 7.15 5.37
C ALA A 10 30.37 8.02 5.57
N LEU A 11 30.16 9.05 4.76
CA LEU A 11 28.98 9.93 4.86
C LEU A 11 28.29 10.17 3.51
N ALA A 12 28.30 9.20 2.60
CA ALA A 12 27.58 9.31 1.32
C ALA A 12 26.48 8.26 1.09
N THR A 13 26.29 7.29 1.99
CA THR A 13 25.32 6.20 1.79
C THR A 13 23.95 6.41 2.42
N CYS A 14 23.72 7.47 3.20
CA CYS A 14 22.42 7.71 3.85
C CYS A 14 21.44 8.58 3.04
N LEU A 15 21.81 9.06 1.84
CA LEU A 15 20.94 9.94 1.04
C LEU A 15 20.09 9.23 -0.02
N LEU A 16 20.20 7.90 -0.16
CA LEU A 16 19.28 7.11 -0.99
C LEU A 16 17.96 6.76 -0.29
N SER A 17 17.76 7.19 0.95
CA SER A 17 16.60 6.82 1.78
C SER A 17 15.45 7.84 1.79
N LEU A 18 15.57 8.98 1.07
CA LEU A 18 14.58 10.08 1.15
C LEU A 18 13.92 10.44 -0.20
N GLY A 19 14.18 9.66 -1.27
CA GLY A 19 13.87 10.09 -2.64
C GLY A 19 13.04 9.13 -3.49
N ALA A 20 12.53 8.04 -2.92
CA ALA A 20 11.46 7.31 -3.58
C ALA A 20 10.21 7.53 -2.72
N PRO A 21 9.18 8.28 -3.16
CA PRO A 21 7.85 7.81 -2.83
C PRO A 21 7.88 6.35 -3.24
N VAL A 22 7.62 5.44 -2.29
CA VAL A 22 7.27 4.08 -2.65
C VAL A 22 6.11 4.29 -3.61
N ALA A 23 6.40 4.23 -4.91
CA ALA A 23 5.41 4.11 -5.93
C ALA A 23 4.86 2.71 -5.65
N MET A 24 4.01 2.64 -4.63
CA MET A 24 3.05 1.58 -4.46
C MET A 24 2.25 1.75 -5.73
N ALA A 25 2.66 1.02 -6.78
CA ALA A 25 1.74 0.71 -7.85
C ALA A 25 0.50 0.24 -7.10
N ALA A 26 -0.56 1.06 -7.14
CA ALA A 26 -1.78 0.87 -6.36
C ALA A 26 -2.48 -0.36 -6.92
N GLY A 27 -1.90 -1.51 -6.60
CA GLY A 27 -2.37 -2.82 -6.97
C GLY A 27 -3.63 -3.07 -6.17
N TRP A 28 -4.55 -3.76 -6.81
CA TRP A 28 -5.72 -4.28 -6.13
C TRP A 28 -5.29 -5.10 -4.90
N ARG A 29 -5.74 -4.71 -3.71
CA ARG A 29 -5.56 -5.44 -2.46
C ARG A 29 -6.86 -6.15 -2.10
N TYR A 30 -6.76 -7.39 -1.66
CA TYR A 30 -7.88 -8.10 -1.05
C TYR A 30 -8.15 -7.53 0.34
N VAL A 31 -9.42 -7.32 0.68
CA VAL A 31 -9.86 -6.79 1.98
C VAL A 31 -10.55 -7.89 2.77
N GLU A 32 -11.62 -8.45 2.22
CA GLU A 32 -12.47 -9.40 2.92
C GLU A 32 -13.37 -10.22 1.99
N SER A 33 -14.07 -11.18 2.57
CA SER A 33 -15.07 -12.01 1.91
C SER A 33 -16.32 -12.13 2.76
N GLY A 34 -17.50 -12.10 2.14
CA GLY A 34 -18.77 -12.16 2.86
C GLY A 34 -19.98 -12.27 1.94
N SER A 35 -21.16 -11.95 2.48
CA SER A 35 -22.35 -11.72 1.65
C SER A 35 -22.17 -10.42 0.85
N LEU A 36 -22.94 -10.27 -0.23
CA LEU A 36 -22.91 -9.07 -1.06
C LEU A 36 -23.11 -7.79 -0.24
N GLU A 37 -24.05 -7.79 0.72
CA GLU A 37 -24.32 -6.63 1.56
C GLU A 37 -23.14 -6.22 2.43
N VAL A 38 -22.40 -7.19 3.00
CA VAL A 38 -21.26 -6.91 3.87
C VAL A 38 -20.11 -6.29 3.06
N VAL A 39 -19.73 -6.93 1.95
CA VAL A 39 -18.63 -6.42 1.11
C VAL A 39 -18.96 -5.07 0.45
N GLN A 40 -20.24 -4.83 0.14
CA GLN A 40 -20.72 -3.56 -0.41
C GLN A 40 -20.73 -2.45 0.65
N ALA A 41 -21.16 -2.77 1.87
CA ALA A 41 -21.13 -1.84 3.00
C ALA A 41 -19.70 -1.38 3.28
N GLU A 42 -18.76 -2.32 3.30
CA GLU A 42 -17.34 -1.98 3.44
C GLU A 42 -16.86 -1.14 2.29
N CYS A 43 -17.14 -1.52 1.03
CA CYS A 43 -16.75 -0.68 -0.12
C CYS A 43 -17.21 0.77 0.06
N ASN A 44 -18.47 0.96 0.42
CA ASN A 44 -19.06 2.29 0.59
C ASN A 44 -18.42 3.04 1.76
N ALA A 45 -18.19 2.37 2.89
CA ALA A 45 -17.52 2.96 4.04
C ALA A 45 -16.10 3.40 3.66
N GLY A 46 -15.30 2.50 3.10
CA GLY A 46 -13.93 2.81 2.72
C GLY A 46 -13.81 3.94 1.69
N LYS A 47 -14.75 4.05 0.73
CA LYS A 47 -14.83 5.20 -0.17
C LYS A 47 -15.23 6.50 0.54
N ALA A 48 -16.20 6.44 1.46
CA ALA A 48 -16.65 7.60 2.22
C ALA A 48 -15.56 8.19 3.11
N TRP A 49 -14.73 7.34 3.72
CA TRP A 49 -13.59 7.74 4.54
C TRP A 49 -12.33 8.11 3.73
N GLY A 50 -12.37 8.02 2.40
CA GLY A 50 -11.21 8.25 1.53
C GLY A 50 -10.10 7.20 1.68
N ALA A 51 -10.42 6.05 2.28
CA ALA A 51 -9.48 4.95 2.43
C ALA A 51 -9.22 4.24 1.09
N TRP A 52 -10.25 4.17 0.23
CA TRP A 52 -10.25 3.46 -1.06
C TRP A 52 -10.70 4.37 -2.20
N ASN A 53 -10.00 4.31 -3.32
CA ASN A 53 -10.36 5.01 -4.57
C ASN A 53 -11.38 4.18 -5.35
N GLU A 54 -11.14 2.87 -5.43
CA GLU A 54 -11.96 1.92 -6.19
C GLU A 54 -12.18 0.62 -5.42
N CYS A 55 -13.32 -0.02 -5.70
CA CYS A 55 -13.66 -1.35 -5.21
C CYS A 55 -14.01 -2.25 -6.40
N ASP A 56 -13.63 -3.51 -6.30
CA ASP A 56 -13.97 -4.57 -7.23
C ASP A 56 -14.50 -5.75 -6.40
N ILE A 57 -15.79 -6.04 -6.55
CA ILE A 57 -16.50 -7.10 -5.83
C ILE A 57 -16.65 -8.28 -6.77
N ARG A 58 -16.05 -9.42 -6.42
CA ARG A 58 -16.02 -10.61 -7.27
C ARG A 58 -16.86 -11.74 -6.67
N PRO A 59 -17.74 -12.38 -7.44
CA PRO A 59 -18.47 -13.54 -6.97
C PRO A 59 -17.55 -14.75 -6.84
N ARG A 60 -17.76 -15.54 -5.79
CA ARG A 60 -17.07 -16.80 -5.55
C ARG A 60 -17.90 -18.01 -5.95
N ARG A 61 -17.22 -19.12 -6.17
CA ARG A 61 -17.84 -20.41 -6.56
C ARG A 61 -18.73 -21.01 -5.47
N ASP A 62 -18.56 -20.63 -4.21
CA ASP A 62 -19.34 -21.09 -3.06
C ASP A 62 -20.53 -20.18 -2.72
N GLY A 63 -20.82 -19.18 -3.55
CA GLY A 63 -21.94 -18.25 -3.36
C GLY A 63 -21.61 -17.02 -2.51
N GLY A 64 -20.37 -16.88 -2.03
CA GLY A 64 -19.87 -15.67 -1.38
C GLY A 64 -19.36 -14.62 -2.37
N TYR A 65 -18.93 -13.47 -1.83
CA TYR A 65 -18.29 -12.39 -2.58
C TYR A 65 -16.97 -12.00 -1.93
N ASP A 66 -15.98 -11.67 -2.74
CA ASP A 66 -14.68 -11.13 -2.31
C ASP A 66 -14.59 -9.65 -2.67
N LEU A 67 -14.02 -8.85 -1.76
CA LEU A 67 -13.75 -7.44 -1.97
C LEU A 67 -12.26 -7.20 -2.26
N PHE A 68 -12.00 -6.57 -3.39
CA PHE A 68 -10.70 -6.02 -3.75
C PHE A 68 -10.79 -4.49 -3.83
N VAL A 69 -9.78 -3.76 -3.38
CA VAL A 69 -9.78 -2.29 -3.40
C VAL A 69 -8.43 -1.74 -3.87
N ARG A 70 -8.39 -0.46 -4.27
CA ARG A 70 -7.17 0.31 -4.49
C ARG A 70 -7.39 1.79 -4.20
#